data_AF-A0A1I8ESG9-F1
#
_entry.id   AF-A0A1I8ESG9-F1
#
_cell.length_a   1.000
_cell.length_b   1.000
_cell.length_c   1.000
_cell.angle_alpha   90.00
_cell.angle_beta   90.00
_cell.angle_gamma   90.00
#
_symmetry.space_group_name_H-M   'P 1'
#
loop_
_entity.id
_entity.type
_entity.pdbx_description
1 polymer ?
#
loop_
_entity_poly.entity_id
_entity_poly.type
_entity_poly.pdbx_seq_one_letter_code
_entity_poly.pdbx_strand_id
1 'polypeptide(L)'
;MLAVFLRILAYIYCIDFLKKRPELSVPQNSFRRLIDGIYMLRDGVSPYDGDMIHCQPILLYLFTALIDHPNLLLITFLSFDVVTSEILRMIAIVYLKNHGSSAENIERVADLVSKW
;
A
#
# COMPACT_ATOMS: atom_id res chain seq x y z
N MET A 1 7.91 -11.55 -2.24
CA MET A 1 6.74 -12.14 -2.94
C MET A 1 5.54 -12.41 -2.02
N LEU A 2 5.73 -12.71 -0.73
CA LEU A 2 4.64 -12.97 0.22
C LEU A 2 3.55 -11.87 0.25
N ALA A 3 3.92 -10.59 0.27
CA ALA A 3 2.94 -9.48 0.31
C ALA A 3 2.02 -9.48 -0.93
N VAL A 4 2.59 -9.68 -2.12
CA VAL A 4 1.86 -9.80 -3.40
C VAL A 4 0.87 -10.96 -3.34
N PHE A 5 1.32 -12.13 -2.88
CA PHE A 5 0.47 -13.31 -2.72
C PHE A 5 -0.69 -13.05 -1.76
N LEU A 6 -0.41 -12.51 -0.57
CA LEU A 6 -1.43 -12.18 0.43
C LEU A 6 -2.43 -11.15 -0.10
N ARG A 7 -1.98 -10.16 -0.87
CA ARG A 7 -2.85 -9.14 -1.45
C ARG A 7 -3.78 -9.72 -2.52
N ILE A 8 -3.27 -10.61 -3.39
CA ILE A 8 -4.10 -11.33 -4.37
C ILE A 8 -5.13 -12.21 -3.66
N LEU A 9 -4.71 -12.99 -2.67
CA LEU A 9 -5.60 -13.84 -1.88
C LEU A 9 -6.68 -13.00 -1.20
N ALA A 10 -6.29 -11.90 -0.56
CA ALA A 10 -7.22 -11.01 0.11
C ALA A 10 -8.21 -10.37 -0.88
N TYR A 11 -7.75 -9.97 -2.06
CA TYR A 11 -8.60 -9.39 -3.09
C TYR A 11 -9.66 -10.37 -3.60
N ILE A 12 -9.28 -11.63 -3.84
CA ILE A 12 -10.20 -12.64 -4.38
C ILE A 12 -11.20 -13.14 -3.33
N TYR A 13 -10.76 -13.37 -2.09
CA TYR A 13 -11.57 -14.11 -1.12
C TYR A 13 -12.01 -13.30 0.11
N CYS A 14 -11.26 -12.27 0.50
CA CYS A 14 -11.44 -11.63 1.80
C CYS A 14 -11.93 -10.17 1.71
N ILE A 15 -11.89 -9.53 0.54
CA ILE A 15 -12.01 -8.07 0.46
C ILE A 15 -13.36 -7.56 0.96
N ASP A 16 -14.45 -8.26 0.67
CA ASP A 16 -15.79 -7.87 1.12
C ASP A 16 -15.98 -8.04 2.62
N PHE A 17 -15.30 -9.03 3.20
CA PHE A 17 -15.27 -9.24 4.64
C PHE A 17 -14.43 -8.14 5.31
N LEU A 18 -13.22 -7.88 4.82
CA LEU A 18 -12.27 -6.91 5.39
C LEU A 18 -12.80 -5.48 5.31
N LYS A 19 -13.47 -5.09 4.22
CA LYS A 19 -14.07 -3.75 4.05
C LYS A 19 -15.11 -3.40 5.10
N LYS A 20 -15.75 -4.38 5.74
CA LYS A 20 -16.80 -4.20 6.74
C LYS A 20 -16.26 -4.13 8.16
N ARG A 21 -14.96 -4.31 8.36
CA ARG A 21 -14.32 -4.35 9.68
C ARG A 21 -13.96 -2.95 10.14
N PRO A 22 -14.69 -2.37 11.12
CA PRO A 22 -14.34 -1.06 11.65
C PRO A 22 -12.98 -1.07 12.34
N GLU A 23 -12.50 -2.24 12.81
CA GLU A 23 -11.19 -2.40 13.45
C GLU A 23 -10.03 -2.12 12.48
N LEU A 24 -10.25 -2.23 11.18
CA LEU A 24 -9.26 -1.97 10.13
C LEU A 24 -9.27 -0.50 9.65
N SER A 25 -10.17 0.32 10.18
CA SER A 25 -10.32 1.72 9.77
C SER A 25 -10.15 2.64 10.97
N VAL A 26 -9.10 3.46 10.94
CA VAL A 26 -8.94 4.52 11.93
C VAL A 26 -9.83 5.73 11.61
N PRO A 27 -10.32 6.46 12.64
CA PRO A 27 -11.20 7.59 12.42
C PRO A 27 -10.57 8.73 11.64
N GLN A 28 -9.26 8.98 11.74
CA GLN A 28 -8.67 10.20 11.19
C GLN A 28 -8.07 10.04 9.78
N ASN A 29 -7.50 8.88 9.45
CA ASN A 29 -6.83 8.66 8.16
C ASN A 29 -7.00 7.21 7.68
N SER A 30 -8.22 6.84 7.30
CA SER A 30 -8.52 5.54 6.70
C SER A 30 -8.87 5.66 5.22
N PHE A 31 -8.65 4.56 4.47
CA PHE A 31 -9.02 4.49 3.06
C PHE A 31 -10.54 4.70 2.85
N ARG A 32 -11.37 4.34 3.84
CA ARG A 32 -12.81 4.62 3.82
C ARG A 32 -13.09 6.12 3.79
N ARG A 33 -12.40 6.92 4.62
CA ARG A 33 -12.55 8.38 4.60
C ARG A 33 -12.03 9.02 3.32
N LEU A 34 -10.98 8.45 2.72
CA LEU A 34 -10.53 8.88 1.39
C LEU A 34 -11.64 8.70 0.35
N ILE A 35 -12.32 7.55 0.35
CA ILE A 35 -13.46 7.28 -0.53
C ILE A 35 -14.60 8.26 -0.27
N ASP A 36 -14.99 8.46 0.99
CA ASP A 36 -16.06 9.40 1.37
C ASP A 36 -15.70 10.84 0.94
N GLY A 37 -14.44 11.25 1.12
CA GLY A 37 -13.94 12.53 0.64
C GLY A 37 -13.95 12.68 -0.88
N ILE A 38 -13.66 11.61 -1.64
CA ILE A 38 -13.79 11.63 -3.10
C ILE A 38 -15.25 11.85 -3.52
N TYR A 39 -16.21 11.21 -2.83
CA TYR A 39 -17.63 11.42 -3.11
C TYR A 39 -18.06 12.86 -2.80
N MET A 40 -17.64 13.43 -1.67
CA MET A 40 -17.89 14.84 -1.37
C MET A 40 -17.35 15.78 -2.45
N LEU A 41 -16.11 15.53 -2.91
CA LEU A 41 -15.49 16.32 -3.98
C LEU A 41 -16.32 16.24 -5.28
N ARG A 42 -16.84 15.05 -5.62
CA ARG A 42 -17.70 14.84 -6.80
C ARG A 42 -19.04 15.58 -6.69
N ASP A 43 -19.55 15.72 -5.47
CA ASP A 43 -20.78 16.47 -5.17
C ASP A 43 -20.55 17.99 -5.07
N GLY A 44 -19.33 18.47 -5.33
CA GLY A 44 -18.97 19.88 -5.30
C GLY A 44 -18.73 20.44 -3.89
N VAL A 45 -18.65 19.57 -2.88
CA VAL A 45 -18.33 19.94 -1.51
C VAL A 45 -16.84 19.71 -1.26
N SER A 46 -16.13 20.72 -0.77
CA SER A 46 -14.73 20.58 -0.40
C SER A 46 -14.57 19.54 0.73
N PRO A 47 -13.81 18.44 0.52
CA PRO A 47 -13.57 17.45 1.57
C PRO A 47 -12.70 17.98 2.71
N TYR A 48 -12.09 19.15 2.52
CA TYR A 48 -11.27 19.85 3.51
C TYR A 48 -12.06 20.87 4.32
N ASP A 49 -13.31 21.15 3.96
CA ASP A 49 -14.19 22.05 4.70
C ASP A 49 -14.74 21.28 5.92
N GLY A 50 -13.87 21.07 6.91
CA GLY A 50 -14.15 20.37 8.16
C GLY A 50 -13.07 19.35 8.55
N ASP A 51 -13.38 18.49 9.52
CA ASP A 51 -12.50 17.40 10.01
C ASP A 51 -12.64 16.12 9.18
N MET A 52 -12.97 16.25 7.88
CA MET A 52 -13.36 15.09 7.07
C MET A 52 -12.17 14.28 6.57
N ILE A 53 -11.16 14.94 6.00
CA ILE A 53 -9.97 14.28 5.44
C ILE A 53 -8.70 14.96 5.94
N HIS A 54 -7.74 14.14 6.36
CA HIS A 54 -6.42 14.56 6.84
C HIS A 54 -5.33 13.98 5.94
N CYS A 55 -5.52 14.14 4.64
CA CYS A 55 -4.63 13.61 3.62
C CYS A 55 -4.21 14.74 2.69
N GLN A 56 -3.09 14.58 1.98
CA GLN A 56 -2.62 15.57 1.03
C GLN A 56 -3.58 15.67 -0.17
N PRO A 57 -3.92 16.88 -0.65
CA PRO A 57 -4.79 17.09 -1.81
C PRO A 57 -4.39 16.31 -3.05
N ILE A 58 -3.08 16.16 -3.31
CA ILE A 58 -2.59 15.38 -4.44
C ILE A 58 -3.01 13.90 -4.37
N LEU A 59 -3.07 13.32 -3.17
CA LEU A 59 -3.51 11.94 -3.00
C LEU A 59 -5.01 11.82 -3.25
N LEU A 60 -5.81 12.79 -2.78
CA LEU A 60 -7.24 12.85 -3.06
C LEU A 60 -7.50 12.84 -4.58
N TYR A 61 -6.88 13.74 -5.34
CA TYR A 61 -7.07 13.81 -6.79
C TYR A 61 -6.57 12.56 -7.52
N LEU A 62 -5.42 12.00 -7.11
CA LEU A 62 -4.92 10.76 -7.67
C LEU A 62 -5.92 9.61 -7.50
N PHE A 63 -6.45 9.43 -6.29
CA PHE A 63 -7.40 8.35 -6.01
C PHE A 63 -8.79 8.60 -6.59
N THR A 64 -9.19 9.86 -6.83
CA THR A 64 -10.42 10.17 -7.58
C THR A 64 -10.42 9.52 -8.97
N ALA A 65 -9.26 9.43 -9.63
CA ALA A 65 -9.11 8.78 -10.93
C ALA A 65 -9.00 7.24 -10.84
N LEU A 66 -8.52 6.71 -9.70
CA LEU A 66 -8.26 5.28 -9.54
C LEU A 66 -9.44 4.53 -8.92
N ILE A 67 -10.27 5.17 -8.09
CA ILE A 67 -11.24 4.48 -7.21
C ILE A 67 -12.32 3.71 -7.96
N ASP A 68 -12.71 4.17 -9.16
CA ASP A 68 -13.70 3.51 -10.00
C ASP A 68 -13.13 2.31 -10.78
N HIS A 69 -11.81 2.10 -10.71
CA HIS A 69 -11.09 1.04 -11.42
C HIS A 69 -10.42 0.08 -10.43
N PRO A 70 -11.18 -0.87 -9.83
CA PRO A 70 -10.67 -1.73 -8.74
C PRO A 70 -9.48 -2.60 -9.16
N ASN A 71 -9.45 -3.08 -10.41
CA ASN A 71 -8.32 -3.84 -10.94
C ASN A 71 -7.07 -2.95 -11.09
N LEU A 72 -7.22 -1.69 -11.49
CA LEU A 72 -6.11 -0.75 -11.60
C LEU A 72 -5.57 -0.36 -10.22
N LEU A 73 -6.46 -0.20 -9.23
CA LEU A 73 -6.07 -0.03 -7.83
C LEU A 73 -5.28 -1.23 -7.33
N LEU A 74 -5.75 -2.45 -7.60
CA LEU A 74 -5.03 -3.66 -7.22
C LEU A 74 -3.63 -3.67 -7.84
N ILE A 75 -3.51 -3.44 -9.15
CA ILE A 75 -2.23 -3.39 -9.85
C ILE A 75 -1.30 -2.33 -9.25
N THR A 76 -1.83 -1.15 -8.92
CA THR A 76 -1.07 -0.08 -8.26
C THR A 76 -0.52 -0.52 -6.91
N PHE A 77 -1.31 -1.17 -6.06
CA PHE A 77 -0.82 -1.66 -4.78
C PHE A 77 0.14 -2.84 -4.92
N LEU A 78 -0.06 -3.73 -5.90
CA LEU A 78 0.87 -4.82 -6.19
C LEU A 78 2.22 -4.28 -6.68
N SER A 79 2.22 -3.24 -7.51
CA SER A 79 3.47 -2.62 -7.96
C SER A 79 4.23 -1.98 -6.80
N PHE A 80 3.53 -1.32 -5.87
CA PHE A 80 4.14 -0.80 -4.65
C PHE A 80 4.76 -1.91 -3.79
N ASP A 81 4.09 -3.05 -3.61
CA ASP A 81 4.68 -4.17 -2.87
C ASP A 81 6.00 -4.65 -3.50
N VAL A 82 6.04 -4.78 -4.83
CA VAL A 82 7.25 -5.23 -5.55
C VAL A 82 8.36 -4.19 -5.40
N VAL A 83 8.05 -2.91 -5.62
CA VAL A 83 9.03 -1.82 -5.49
C VAL A 83 9.57 -1.73 -4.07
N THR A 84 8.71 -1.77 -3.05
CA THR A 84 9.12 -1.75 -1.64
C THR A 84 9.97 -2.97 -1.30
N SER A 85 9.62 -4.15 -1.81
CA SER A 85 10.41 -5.38 -1.61
C SER A 85 11.82 -5.24 -2.20
N GLU A 86 11.96 -4.71 -3.41
CA GLU A 86 13.28 -4.49 -4.02
C GLU A 86 14.11 -3.44 -3.29
N ILE A 87 13.49 -2.34 -2.88
CA ILE A 87 14.16 -1.30 -2.08
C ILE A 87 14.68 -1.90 -0.77
N LEU A 88 13.84 -2.68 -0.08
CA LEU A 88 14.21 -3.28 1.19
C LEU A 88 15.35 -4.30 1.03
N ARG A 89 15.34 -5.07 -0.06
CA ARG A 89 16.44 -5.99 -0.42
C ARG A 89 17.75 -5.22 -0.63
N MET A 90 17.72 -4.12 -1.38
CA MET A 90 18.90 -3.28 -1.60
C MET A 90 19.43 -2.71 -0.28
N ILE A 91 18.55 -2.19 0.57
CA ILE A 91 18.91 -1.65 1.88
C ILE A 91 19.55 -2.73 2.76
N ALA A 92 18.99 -3.95 2.80
CA ALA A 92 19.54 -5.05 3.58
C ALA A 92 20.95 -5.43 3.14
N ILE A 93 21.20 -5.51 1.83
CA ILE A 93 22.53 -5.82 1.28
C ILE A 93 23.54 -4.71 1.64
N VAL A 94 23.17 -3.43 1.47
CA VAL A 94 24.03 -2.29 1.82
C VAL A 94 24.34 -2.29 3.32
N TYR A 95 23.35 -2.56 4.16
CA TYR A 95 23.52 -2.62 5.62
C TYR A 95 24.51 -3.70 6.04
N LEU A 96 24.38 -4.92 5.47
CA LEU A 96 25.27 -6.05 5.77
C LEU A 96 26.71 -5.80 5.31
N LYS A 97 26.88 -5.19 4.14
CA LYS A 97 28.20 -4.81 3.61
C LYS A 97 28.89 -3.81 4.52
N ASN A 98 28.16 -2.82 5.02
CA ASN A 98 28.72 -1.79 5.91
C ASN A 98 29.10 -2.32 7.30
N HIS A 99 28.48 -3.41 7.77
CA HIS A 99 28.80 -4.03 9.05
C HIS A 99 29.84 -5.17 8.95
N GLY A 100 30.52 -5.30 7.81
CA GLY A 100 31.60 -6.28 7.63
C GLY A 100 31.13 -7.74 7.61
N SER A 101 29.86 -7.99 7.26
CA SER A 101 29.34 -9.36 7.13
C SER A 101 30.05 -10.09 5.99
N SER A 102 30.32 -11.39 6.18
CA SER A 102 30.95 -12.24 5.16
C SER A 102 30.17 -12.21 3.83
N ALA A 103 30.88 -12.24 2.70
CA ALA A 103 30.28 -12.28 1.35
C ALA A 103 29.26 -13.43 1.20
N GLU A 104 29.54 -14.57 1.82
CA GLU A 104 28.64 -15.73 1.88
C GLU A 104 27.32 -15.42 2.60
N ASN A 105 27.36 -14.65 3.69
CA ASN A 105 26.16 -14.24 4.41
C ASN A 105 25.32 -13.24 3.61
N ILE A 106 25.97 -12.36 2.84
CA ILE A 106 25.29 -11.39 1.98
C ILE A 106 24.59 -12.12 0.82
N GLU A 107 25.27 -13.07 0.16
CA GLU A 107 24.68 -13.88 -0.90
C GLU A 107 23.53 -14.75 -0.38
N ARG A 108 23.70 -15.38 0.79
CA ARG A 108 22.64 -16.18 1.41
C ARG A 108 21.40 -15.35 1.72
N VAL A 109 21.56 -14.14 2.27
CA VAL A 109 20.42 -13.26 2.54
C VAL A 109 19.78 -12.75 1.26
N ALA A 110 20.57 -12.41 0.23
CA ALA A 110 20.04 -11.99 -1.06
C ALA A 110 19.21 -13.11 -1.73
N ASP A 111 19.70 -14.35 -1.70
CA ASP A 111 19.02 -15.52 -2.25
C ASP A 111 17.77 -15.90 -1.43
N LEU A 112 17.82 -15.80 -0.11
CA LEU A 112 16.63 -15.96 0.73
C LEU A 112 15.58 -14.91 0.38
N VAL A 113 15.94 -13.63 0.33
CA VAL A 113 15.00 -12.55 0.03
C VAL A 113 14.44 -12.68 -1.40
N SER A 114 15.20 -13.20 -2.37
CA SER A 114 14.67 -13.40 -3.73
C SER A 114 13.76 -14.63 -3.86
N LYS A 115 13.91 -15.63 -2.99
CA LYS A 115 13.08 -16.85 -3.00
C LYS A 115 11.71 -16.66 -2.35
N TRP A 116 11.50 -15.58 -1.57
CA TRP A 116 10.28 -15.31 -0.80
C TRP A 116 9.54 -14.04 -1.22
#